data_AF-A0A1I5G2G9-F1
#
_entry.id   AF-A0A1I5G2G9-F1
#
_cell.length_a   1.000
_cell.length_b   1.000
_cell.length_c   1.000
_cell.angle_alpha   90.00
_cell.angle_beta   90.00
_cell.angle_gamma   90.00
#
_symmetry.space_group_name_H-M   'P 1'
#
loop_
_entity.id
_entity.type
_entity.pdbx_description
1 polymer ?
#
loop_
_entity_poly.entity_id
_entity_poly.type
_entity_poly.pdbx_seq_one_letter_code
_entity_poly.pdbx_strand_id
1 'polypeptide(L)'
;MGQNYASFHIIAENTKETLKQVEQYFSNDTTSNNKGNIRESLSESIYDESINNKFSLLHYLQDLFENTPKLMLINNKFISVYDESYSLENIETEGINLSKYLETPVIGTGNFDDDIFSILLFQKGKIITRYTIGEGLEENKFRQCNMDLDVFKKVTNLSVEKLDTLLKEEDIYDIEDGFSELYNIALDLTYDDLASFENKFKKLKETNSYSIFELLVTS
;
A
#
# COMPACT_ATOMS: atom_id res chain seq x y z
N MET A 1 -11.20 -16.23 11.57
CA MET A 1 -9.79 -15.87 11.41
C MET A 1 -9.87 -14.43 10.94
N GLY A 2 -9.43 -13.48 11.74
CA GLY A 2 -9.54 -12.08 11.37
C GLY A 2 -8.55 -11.73 10.25
N GLN A 3 -8.59 -10.48 9.83
CA GLN A 3 -7.82 -10.00 8.70
C GLN A 3 -6.43 -9.55 9.17
N ASN A 4 -5.38 -10.06 8.54
CA ASN A 4 -4.02 -9.62 8.81
C ASN A 4 -3.38 -9.23 7.49
N TYR A 5 -3.27 -7.91 7.27
CA TYR A 5 -2.78 -7.36 6.02
C TYR A 5 -1.87 -6.17 6.30
N ALA A 6 -1.01 -5.87 5.33
CA ALA A 6 -0.21 -4.67 5.34
C ALA A 6 0.07 -4.17 3.92
N SER A 7 0.37 -2.89 3.82
CA SER A 7 0.64 -2.21 2.55
C SER A 7 1.74 -1.16 2.73
N PHE A 8 2.44 -0.87 1.64
CA PHE A 8 3.50 0.14 1.62
C PHE A 8 3.16 1.28 0.67
N HIS A 9 3.20 2.51 1.17
CA HIS A 9 2.91 3.73 0.43
C HIS A 9 4.18 4.57 0.32
N ILE A 10 4.77 4.55 -0.87
CA ILE A 10 6.04 5.23 -1.14
C ILE A 10 5.75 6.63 -1.65
N ILE A 11 6.31 7.64 -0.99
CA ILE A 11 6.17 9.03 -1.44
C ILE A 11 7.07 9.23 -2.66
N ALA A 12 6.48 9.59 -3.78
CA ALA A 12 7.14 9.66 -5.08
C ALA A 12 6.90 11.03 -5.73
N GLU A 13 7.73 12.03 -5.41
CA GLU A 13 7.72 13.32 -6.12
C GLU A 13 8.15 13.14 -7.59
N ASN A 14 9.10 12.23 -7.85
CA ASN A 14 9.46 11.74 -9.18
C ASN A 14 8.98 10.29 -9.33
N THR A 15 7.72 10.11 -9.70
CA THR A 15 7.07 8.80 -9.87
C THR A 15 7.88 7.86 -10.77
N LYS A 16 8.42 8.35 -11.89
CA LYS A 16 9.13 7.50 -12.86
C LYS A 16 10.44 6.94 -12.30
N GLU A 17 11.20 7.75 -11.57
CA GLU A 17 12.46 7.32 -10.98
C GLU A 17 12.22 6.40 -9.77
N THR A 18 11.29 6.80 -8.90
CA THR A 18 10.91 6.01 -7.73
C THR A 18 10.37 4.65 -8.16
N LEU A 19 9.48 4.60 -9.15
CA LEU A 19 8.93 3.35 -9.68
C LEU A 19 10.03 2.41 -10.19
N LYS A 20 11.06 2.93 -10.88
CA LYS A 20 12.18 2.10 -11.31
C LYS A 20 12.93 1.47 -10.13
N GLN A 21 13.13 2.21 -9.05
CA GLN A 21 13.79 1.68 -7.85
C GLN A 21 12.93 0.60 -7.17
N VAL A 22 11.62 0.82 -7.11
CA VAL A 22 10.63 -0.15 -6.59
C VAL A 22 10.62 -1.42 -7.45
N GLU A 23 10.53 -1.28 -8.78
CA GLU A 23 10.60 -2.40 -9.72
C GLU A 23 11.92 -3.16 -9.60
N GLN A 24 13.05 -2.47 -9.39
CA GLN A 24 14.36 -3.10 -9.18
C GLN A 24 14.40 -3.91 -7.88
N TYR A 25 13.82 -3.39 -6.79
CA TYR A 25 13.70 -4.14 -5.54
C TYR A 25 12.98 -5.46 -5.79
N PHE A 26 11.78 -5.40 -6.36
CA PHE A 26 10.97 -6.60 -6.59
C PHE A 26 11.48 -7.53 -7.68
N SER A 27 12.25 -7.04 -8.65
CA SER A 27 12.89 -7.90 -9.65
C SER A 27 14.09 -8.67 -9.07
N ASN A 28 14.78 -8.09 -8.09
CA ASN A 28 15.93 -8.72 -7.43
C ASN A 28 15.51 -9.61 -6.25
N ASP A 29 14.33 -9.36 -5.71
CA ASP A 29 13.77 -10.16 -4.63
C ASP A 29 13.22 -11.48 -5.17
N THR A 30 14.15 -12.41 -5.45
CA THR A 30 13.84 -13.77 -5.93
C THR A 30 13.15 -14.65 -4.87
N THR A 31 12.72 -14.09 -3.74
CA THR A 31 12.16 -14.85 -2.62
C THR A 31 10.66 -15.12 -2.68
N SER A 32 9.90 -14.52 -3.63
CA SER A 32 8.50 -14.91 -3.81
C SER A 32 8.40 -16.27 -4.51
N ASN A 33 8.46 -17.31 -3.71
CA ASN A 33 8.24 -18.71 -4.07
C ASN A 33 6.74 -19.00 -4.32
N ASN A 34 5.99 -18.03 -4.82
CA ASN A 34 4.63 -18.27 -5.29
C ASN A 34 4.70 -18.76 -6.72
N LYS A 35 4.60 -20.09 -6.86
CA LYS A 35 4.15 -20.73 -8.09
C LYS A 35 2.66 -20.41 -8.32
N GLY A 36 2.35 -19.14 -8.51
CA GLY A 36 1.10 -18.74 -9.15
C GLY A 36 1.26 -19.08 -10.63
N ASN A 37 0.55 -20.10 -11.09
CA ASN A 37 0.39 -20.33 -12.54
C ASN A 37 -0.50 -19.22 -13.11
N ILE A 38 0.03 -18.01 -13.25
CA ILE A 38 -0.57 -17.05 -14.17
C ILE A 38 -0.26 -17.62 -15.56
N ARG A 39 -1.29 -18.20 -16.19
CA ARG A 39 -1.23 -18.61 -17.59
C ARG A 39 -0.63 -17.47 -18.39
N GLU A 40 0.43 -17.74 -19.14
CA GLU A 40 0.81 -16.92 -20.30
C GLU A 40 -0.36 -16.91 -21.28
N SER A 41 -1.29 -15.98 -21.08
CA SER A 41 -2.35 -15.61 -22.01
C SER A 41 -2.82 -14.24 -21.52
N LEU A 42 -2.63 -13.12 -22.22
CA LEU A 42 -2.72 -12.92 -23.65
C LEU A 42 -1.81 -11.75 -24.06
N SER A 43 -1.22 -11.93 -25.24
CA SER A 43 -0.78 -10.88 -26.15
C SER A 43 -1.65 -9.63 -26.09
N GLU A 44 -1.00 -8.46 -26.15
CA GLU A 44 -1.54 -7.16 -26.55
C GLU A 44 -3.02 -7.18 -26.98
N SER A 45 -3.93 -6.95 -26.03
CA SER A 45 -5.20 -6.31 -26.38
C SER A 45 -5.12 -4.90 -25.84
N ILE A 46 -4.93 -3.95 -26.77
CA ILE A 46 -5.53 -2.64 -26.69
C ILE A 46 -6.97 -2.88 -26.19
N TYR A 47 -7.24 -2.53 -24.93
CA TYR A 47 -8.57 -2.62 -24.36
C TYR A 47 -9.43 -1.57 -25.06
N ASP A 48 -9.96 -1.98 -26.21
CA ASP A 48 -10.86 -1.19 -27.04
C ASP A 48 -12.25 -1.12 -26.40
N GLU A 49 -12.90 0.00 -26.66
CA GLU A 49 -13.96 0.66 -25.91
C GLU A 49 -15.24 -0.16 -25.64
N SER A 50 -15.67 -0.26 -24.37
CA SER A 50 -17.09 -0.06 -23.97
C SER A 50 -17.24 -0.13 -22.45
N ILE A 51 -18.32 0.48 -21.96
CA ILE A 51 -18.66 0.77 -20.55
C ILE A 51 -18.60 -0.45 -19.60
N ASN A 52 -18.57 -1.68 -20.13
CA ASN A 52 -18.41 -2.92 -19.36
C ASN A 52 -16.97 -3.24 -18.93
N ASN A 53 -15.95 -2.57 -19.47
CA ASN A 53 -14.53 -2.86 -19.17
C ASN A 53 -14.05 -2.37 -17.79
N LYS A 54 -14.86 -1.58 -17.07
CA LYS A 54 -14.39 -0.81 -15.90
C LYS A 54 -14.75 -1.47 -14.59
N PHE A 55 -15.98 -1.99 -14.50
CA PHE A 55 -16.38 -2.90 -13.43
C PHE A 55 -15.54 -4.18 -13.46
N SER A 56 -15.23 -4.68 -14.68
CA SER A 56 -14.30 -5.79 -14.84
C SER A 56 -12.86 -5.45 -14.45
N LEU A 57 -12.44 -4.18 -14.55
CA LEU A 57 -11.11 -3.76 -14.11
C LEU A 57 -11.00 -3.77 -12.59
N LEU A 58 -12.02 -3.30 -11.87
CA LEU A 58 -12.05 -3.38 -10.41
C LEU A 58 -12.07 -4.83 -9.93
N HIS A 59 -12.93 -5.66 -10.50
CA HIS A 59 -12.91 -7.10 -10.19
C HIS A 59 -11.60 -7.76 -10.58
N TYR A 60 -10.97 -7.37 -11.69
CA TYR A 60 -9.66 -7.88 -12.03
C TYR A 60 -8.58 -7.41 -11.04
N LEU A 61 -8.63 -6.17 -10.56
CA LEU A 61 -7.73 -5.70 -9.51
C LEU A 61 -7.95 -6.49 -8.21
N GLN A 62 -9.20 -6.74 -7.83
CA GLN A 62 -9.56 -7.63 -6.72
C GLN A 62 -9.03 -9.05 -6.89
N ASP A 63 -9.28 -9.65 -8.05
CA ASP A 63 -8.76 -10.97 -8.39
C ASP A 63 -7.23 -10.98 -8.35
N LEU A 64 -6.57 -9.89 -8.78
CA LEU A 64 -5.12 -9.74 -8.66
C LEU A 64 -4.71 -9.68 -7.18
N PHE A 65 -5.42 -8.98 -6.30
CA PHE A 65 -5.11 -8.99 -4.87
C PHE A 65 -5.26 -10.36 -4.24
N GLU A 66 -6.32 -11.07 -4.60
CA GLU A 66 -6.60 -12.40 -4.05
C GLU A 66 -5.69 -13.49 -4.65
N ASN A 67 -5.13 -13.29 -5.85
CA ASN A 67 -4.51 -14.37 -6.62
C ASN A 67 -3.16 -14.04 -7.30
N THR A 68 -2.58 -12.86 -7.09
CA THR A 68 -1.28 -12.49 -7.70
C THR A 68 -0.25 -12.04 -6.67
N PRO A 69 1.06 -12.15 -7.02
CA PRO A 69 2.11 -11.91 -6.04
C PRO A 69 2.13 -10.48 -5.50
N LYS A 70 2.01 -9.44 -6.35
CA LYS A 70 2.14 -8.03 -5.94
C LYS A 70 1.35 -7.09 -6.86
N LEU A 71 0.63 -6.13 -6.29
CA LEU A 71 0.07 -5.01 -7.03
C LEU A 71 0.73 -3.70 -6.64
N MET A 72 0.99 -2.84 -7.62
CA MET A 72 1.37 -1.46 -7.43
C MET A 72 0.29 -0.52 -7.98
N LEU A 73 -0.21 0.38 -7.12
CA LEU A 73 -1.11 1.46 -7.50
C LEU A 73 -0.39 2.80 -7.41
N ILE A 74 -0.33 3.50 -8.53
CA ILE A 74 0.19 4.86 -8.61
C ILE A 74 -0.99 5.82 -8.46
N ASN A 75 -0.99 6.61 -7.39
CA ASN A 75 -2.02 7.60 -7.13
C ASN A 75 -1.40 8.88 -6.58
N ASN A 76 -1.63 10.00 -7.26
CA ASN A 76 -1.05 11.31 -6.92
C ASN A 76 0.49 11.22 -6.80
N LYS A 77 0.99 11.38 -5.58
CA LYS A 77 2.42 11.32 -5.22
C LYS A 77 2.78 10.03 -4.48
N PHE A 78 1.94 9.01 -4.58
CA PHE A 78 2.16 7.73 -3.94
C PHE A 78 2.29 6.61 -4.96
N ILE A 79 3.22 5.70 -4.68
CA ILE A 79 3.24 4.36 -5.25
C ILE A 79 2.90 3.44 -4.09
N SER A 80 1.66 2.94 -4.06
CA SER A 80 1.20 1.97 -3.07
C SER A 80 1.51 0.57 -3.56
N VAL A 81 2.02 -0.28 -2.67
CA VAL A 81 2.37 -1.67 -2.96
C VAL A 81 1.62 -2.58 -2.00
N TYR A 82 1.01 -3.60 -2.58
CA TYR A 82 0.16 -4.56 -1.89
C TYR A 82 0.60 -5.96 -2.28
N ASP A 83 0.68 -6.85 -1.30
CA ASP A 83 1.16 -8.22 -1.43
C ASP A 83 0.46 -9.05 -0.35
N GLU A 84 -0.09 -10.22 -0.70
CA GLU A 84 -0.74 -11.13 0.24
C GLU A 84 0.20 -11.60 1.37
N SER A 85 1.51 -11.54 1.14
CA SER A 85 2.52 -11.90 2.13
C SER A 85 2.79 -10.78 3.13
N TYR A 86 2.35 -9.55 2.87
CA TYR A 86 2.51 -8.44 3.82
C TYR A 86 1.48 -8.54 4.93
N SER A 87 1.99 -8.50 6.16
CA SER A 87 1.21 -8.63 7.37
C SER A 87 1.73 -7.67 8.43
N LEU A 88 0.92 -7.40 9.46
CA LEU A 88 1.37 -6.58 10.58
C LEU A 88 2.62 -7.17 11.26
N GLU A 89 2.79 -8.50 11.22
CA GLU A 89 3.91 -9.21 11.84
C GLU A 89 5.25 -8.98 11.12
N ASN A 90 5.23 -8.77 9.80
CA ASN A 90 6.45 -8.64 8.98
C ASN A 90 6.68 -7.24 8.41
N ILE A 91 5.73 -6.31 8.58
CA ILE A 91 5.78 -4.97 8.02
C ILE A 91 7.07 -4.21 8.38
N GLU A 92 7.61 -4.41 9.59
CA GLU A 92 8.88 -3.81 10.00
C GLU A 92 10.05 -4.30 9.16
N THR A 93 10.11 -5.62 8.92
CA THR A 93 11.20 -6.25 8.16
C THR A 93 11.13 -5.85 6.69
N GLU A 94 9.95 -5.96 6.09
CA GLU A 94 9.72 -5.63 4.69
C GLU A 94 9.90 -4.14 4.43
N GLY A 95 9.40 -3.26 5.29
CA GLY A 95 9.57 -1.81 5.16
C GLY A 95 11.03 -1.37 5.30
N ILE A 96 11.80 -2.01 6.19
CA ILE A 96 13.25 -1.80 6.30
C ILE A 96 13.96 -2.26 5.02
N ASN A 97 13.57 -3.39 4.44
CA ASN A 97 14.22 -3.90 3.23
C ASN A 97 13.92 -3.01 2.02
N LEU A 98 12.65 -2.70 1.78
CA LEU A 98 12.20 -1.82 0.70
C LEU A 98 12.86 -0.44 0.80
N SER A 99 12.84 0.20 1.97
CA SER A 99 13.39 1.55 2.16
C SER A 99 14.92 1.67 2.03
N LYS A 100 15.68 0.56 1.94
CA LYS A 100 17.11 0.60 1.60
C LYS A 100 17.35 0.90 0.11
N TYR A 101 16.41 0.52 -0.74
CA TYR A 101 16.49 0.68 -2.19
C TYR A 101 15.94 2.02 -2.67
N LEU A 102 15.24 2.73 -1.78
CA LEU A 102 14.52 3.96 -2.10
C LEU A 102 15.22 5.16 -1.46
N GLU A 103 15.32 6.24 -2.22
CA GLU A 103 15.76 7.53 -1.68
C GLU A 103 14.65 8.23 -0.90
N THR A 104 13.40 7.95 -1.25
CA THR A 104 12.21 8.55 -0.65
C THR A 104 11.69 7.76 0.55
N PRO A 105 10.91 8.41 1.43
CA PRO A 105 10.29 7.73 2.56
C PRO A 105 9.22 6.73 2.13
N VAL A 106 9.06 5.67 2.92
CA VAL A 106 8.04 4.65 2.78
C VAL A 106 7.16 4.66 4.02
N ILE A 107 5.85 4.72 3.85
CA ILE A 107 4.88 4.53 4.93
C ILE A 107 4.39 3.09 4.84
N GLY A 108 4.56 2.30 5.88
CA GLY A 108 3.88 1.00 6.01
C GLY A 108 2.64 1.15 6.88
N THR A 109 1.52 0.61 6.43
CA THR A 109 0.29 0.47 7.23
C THR A 109 -0.04 -1.00 7.38
N GLY A 110 -0.50 -1.41 8.56
CA GLY A 110 -0.89 -2.80 8.80
C GLY A 110 -1.99 -2.91 9.83
N ASN A 111 -2.83 -3.91 9.64
CA ASN A 111 -3.96 -4.24 10.50
C ASN A 111 -3.85 -5.72 10.92
N PHE A 112 -4.29 -6.03 12.14
CA PHE A 112 -4.43 -7.39 12.64
C PHE A 112 -5.76 -7.58 13.35
N ASP A 113 -6.57 -8.47 12.79
CA ASP A 113 -7.90 -8.90 13.26
C ASP A 113 -8.85 -7.73 13.57
N ASP A 114 -8.69 -6.58 12.91
CA ASP A 114 -9.38 -5.30 13.19
C ASP A 114 -9.13 -4.72 14.60
N ASP A 115 -8.37 -5.44 15.42
CA ASP A 115 -8.10 -5.10 16.81
C ASP A 115 -6.84 -4.23 16.94
N ILE A 116 -5.90 -4.32 16.00
CA ILE A 116 -4.62 -3.62 16.06
C ILE A 116 -4.31 -2.97 14.72
N PHE A 117 -3.98 -1.68 14.76
CA PHE A 117 -3.54 -0.92 13.59
C PHE A 117 -2.18 -0.26 13.84
N SER A 118 -1.34 -0.24 12.81
CA SER A 118 -0.03 0.41 12.85
C SER A 118 0.27 1.22 11.60
N ILE A 119 0.92 2.36 11.82
CA ILE A 119 1.52 3.19 10.78
C ILE A 119 3.01 3.35 11.09
N LEU A 120 3.88 2.95 10.18
CA LEU A 120 5.32 3.01 10.34
C LEU A 120 5.94 3.85 9.22
N LEU A 121 6.81 4.78 9.57
CA LEU A 121 7.59 5.54 8.60
C LEU A 121 8.99 4.97 8.51
N PHE A 122 9.40 4.57 7.30
CA PHE A 122 10.73 4.05 7.00
C PHE A 122 11.49 4.99 6.08
N GLN A 123 12.80 5.10 6.30
CA GLN A 123 13.70 5.76 5.36
C GLN A 123 15.11 5.18 5.51
N LYS A 124 15.74 4.84 4.37
CA LYS A 124 17.13 4.34 4.32
C LYS A 124 17.38 3.13 5.24
N GLY A 125 16.44 2.19 5.25
CA GLY A 125 16.54 0.95 6.02
C GLY A 125 16.38 1.11 7.53
N LYS A 126 15.70 2.17 7.98
CA LYS A 126 15.42 2.43 9.39
C LYS A 126 13.98 2.83 9.58
N ILE A 127 13.42 2.44 10.72
CA ILE A 127 12.15 2.97 11.22
C ILE A 127 12.45 4.35 11.82
N ILE A 128 11.80 5.36 11.27
CA ILE A 128 11.94 6.76 11.65
C ILE A 128 10.99 7.10 12.79
N THR A 129 9.73 6.71 12.64
CA THR A 129 8.69 6.84 13.65
C THR A 129 7.61 5.78 13.42
N ARG A 130 6.81 5.49 14.44
CA ARG A 130 5.75 4.48 14.38
C ARG A 130 4.57 4.89 15.25
N TYR A 131 3.39 4.53 14.81
CA TYR A 131 2.14 4.54 15.53
C TYR A 131 1.63 3.11 15.61
N THR A 132 1.21 2.66 16.78
CA THR A 132 0.56 1.36 16.98
C THR A 132 -0.46 1.52 18.09
N ILE A 133 -1.72 1.19 17.80
CA ILE A 133 -2.85 1.22 18.75
C ILE A 133 -3.68 -0.04 18.57
N GLY A 134 -4.45 -0.40 19.60
CA GLY A 134 -5.41 -1.47 19.51
C GLY A 134 -5.67 -2.24 20.79
N GLU A 135 -6.68 -3.11 20.74
CA GLU A 135 -6.94 -4.11 21.75
C GLU A 135 -6.01 -5.32 21.54
N GLY A 136 -5.75 -6.09 22.60
CA GLY A 136 -4.97 -7.33 22.45
C GLY A 136 -3.48 -7.15 22.13
N LEU A 137 -2.91 -5.94 22.26
CA LEU A 137 -1.52 -5.65 21.89
C LEU A 137 -0.52 -6.57 22.61
N GLU A 138 -0.67 -6.75 23.92
CA GLU A 138 0.26 -7.57 24.71
C GLU A 138 0.15 -9.06 24.36
N GLU A 139 -1.07 -9.56 24.18
CA GLU A 139 -1.37 -10.93 23.79
C GLU A 139 -0.74 -11.26 22.42
N ASN A 140 -0.79 -10.31 21.50
CA ASN A 140 -0.24 -10.42 20.15
C ASN A 140 1.23 -9.95 20.04
N LYS A 141 1.89 -9.65 21.16
CA LYS A 141 3.31 -9.23 21.26
C LYS A 141 3.64 -7.91 20.54
N PHE A 142 2.62 -7.08 20.30
CA PHE A 142 2.79 -5.70 19.86
C PHE A 142 2.95 -4.76 21.06
N ARG A 143 3.38 -3.53 20.79
CA ARG A 143 3.50 -2.49 21.82
C ARG A 143 2.86 -1.22 21.33
N GLN A 144 2.03 -0.61 22.17
CA GLN A 144 1.49 0.70 21.88
C GLN A 144 2.62 1.71 21.67
N CYS A 145 2.52 2.48 20.59
CA CYS A 145 3.53 3.45 20.19
C CYS A 145 2.85 4.70 19.63
N ASN A 146 3.42 5.87 19.91
CA ASN A 146 2.93 7.14 19.37
C ASN A 146 3.89 7.66 18.31
N MET A 147 3.32 8.18 17.23
CA MET A 147 4.08 8.81 16.15
C MET A 147 4.61 10.17 16.58
N ASP A 148 5.87 10.44 16.23
CA ASP A 148 6.45 11.77 16.28
C ASP A 148 6.03 12.53 15.01
N LEU A 149 5.00 13.37 15.14
CA LEU A 149 4.41 14.10 14.02
C LEU A 149 5.33 15.18 13.44
N ASP A 150 6.23 15.75 14.24
CA ASP A 150 7.21 16.73 13.76
C ASP A 150 8.24 16.04 12.87
N VAL A 151 8.73 14.87 13.29
CA VAL A 151 9.62 14.03 12.49
C VAL A 151 8.89 13.51 11.24
N PHE A 152 7.65 13.04 11.38
CA PHE A 152 6.84 12.57 10.26
C PHE A 152 6.69 13.67 9.20
N LYS A 153 6.24 14.86 9.61
CA LYS A 153 6.10 16.03 8.73
C LYS A 153 7.42 16.39 8.05
N LYS A 154 8.51 16.42 8.81
CA LYS A 154 9.84 16.78 8.30
C LYS A 154 10.34 15.80 7.24
N VAL A 155 10.09 14.51 7.42
CA VAL A 155 10.60 13.46 6.51
C VAL A 155 9.70 13.29 5.29
N THR A 156 8.38 13.37 5.47
CA THR A 156 7.40 13.11 4.40
C THR A 156 6.98 14.36 3.62
N ASN A 157 7.19 15.55 4.19
CA ASN A 157 6.63 16.82 3.70
C ASN A 157 5.09 16.77 3.53
N LEU A 158 4.41 15.91 4.31
CA LEU A 158 2.95 15.80 4.35
C LEU A 158 2.35 16.76 5.37
N SER A 159 1.10 17.16 5.14
CA SER A 159 0.34 17.92 6.14
C SER A 159 -0.05 16.99 7.29
N VAL A 160 0.21 17.42 8.52
CA VAL A 160 -0.08 16.65 9.74
C VAL A 160 -1.18 17.29 10.61
N GLU A 161 -1.74 18.43 10.19
CA GLU A 161 -2.72 19.17 11.00
C GLU A 161 -3.97 18.34 11.29
N LYS A 162 -4.45 17.59 10.29
CA LYS A 162 -5.57 16.65 10.47
C LYS A 162 -5.12 15.31 11.02
N LEU A 163 -3.87 14.92 10.76
CA LEU A 163 -3.31 13.66 11.27
C LEU A 163 -3.22 13.67 12.80
N ASP A 164 -2.86 14.79 13.44
CA ASP A 164 -2.81 14.87 14.90
C ASP A 164 -4.16 14.62 15.58
N THR A 165 -5.25 15.11 14.98
CA THR A 165 -6.60 14.83 15.49
C THR A 165 -6.96 13.38 15.24
N LEU A 166 -6.71 12.88 14.03
CA LEU A 166 -7.02 11.52 13.63
C LEU A 166 -6.35 10.46 14.52
N LEU A 167 -5.07 10.62 14.86
CA LEU A 167 -4.34 9.66 15.70
C LEU A 167 -4.76 9.68 17.18
N LYS A 168 -5.78 10.45 17.55
CA LYS A 168 -6.37 10.49 18.89
C LYS A 168 -7.73 9.81 18.96
N GLU A 169 -8.27 9.38 17.83
CA GLU A 169 -9.51 8.60 17.81
C GLU A 169 -9.32 7.27 18.56
N GLU A 170 -10.38 6.79 19.20
CA GLU A 170 -10.37 5.51 19.92
C GLU A 170 -10.65 4.34 18.99
N ASP A 171 -11.46 4.57 17.95
CA ASP A 171 -11.83 3.57 16.96
C ASP A 171 -10.75 3.43 15.88
N ILE A 172 -10.28 2.20 15.67
CA ILE A 172 -9.29 1.89 14.64
C ILE A 172 -9.84 2.17 13.24
N TYR A 173 -11.12 1.89 12.99
CA TYR A 173 -11.72 2.12 11.69
C TYR A 173 -11.71 3.60 11.33
N ASP A 174 -12.02 4.48 12.30
CA ASP A 174 -11.96 5.93 12.10
C ASP A 174 -10.53 6.39 11.76
N ILE A 175 -9.52 5.80 12.41
CA ILE A 175 -8.11 6.09 12.13
C ILE A 175 -7.72 5.62 10.73
N GLU A 176 -8.09 4.40 10.37
CA GLU A 176 -7.76 3.76 9.10
C GLU A 176 -8.40 4.52 7.93
N ASP A 177 -9.71 4.71 7.96
CA ASP A 177 -10.48 5.43 6.95
C ASP A 177 -10.02 6.88 6.85
N GLY A 178 -9.84 7.56 7.99
CA GLY A 178 -9.39 8.93 8.00
C GLY A 178 -7.95 9.09 7.46
N PHE A 179 -7.08 8.08 7.63
CA PHE A 179 -5.72 8.12 7.08
C PHE A 179 -5.74 7.87 5.56
N SER A 180 -6.56 6.91 5.12
CA SER A 180 -6.86 6.64 3.71
C SER A 180 -7.35 7.91 3.00
N GLU A 181 -8.36 8.58 3.56
CA GLU A 181 -8.92 9.82 3.02
C GLU A 181 -7.91 10.98 3.03
N LEU A 182 -7.18 11.16 4.14
CA LEU A 182 -6.25 12.28 4.30
C LEU A 182 -5.15 12.29 3.23
N TYR A 183 -4.68 11.11 2.85
CA TYR A 183 -3.60 10.95 1.86
C TYR A 183 -4.06 10.44 0.50
N ASN A 184 -5.35 10.15 0.35
CA ASN A 184 -5.96 9.57 -0.84
C ASN A 184 -5.22 8.30 -1.26
N ILE A 185 -5.06 7.36 -0.33
CA ILE A 185 -4.40 6.06 -0.51
C ILE A 185 -5.30 4.96 0.04
N ALA A 186 -5.50 3.87 -0.70
CA ALA A 186 -6.21 2.71 -0.18
C ALA A 186 -5.28 1.93 0.77
N LEU A 187 -5.69 1.67 2.02
CA LEU A 187 -4.86 0.94 3.00
C LEU A 187 -5.06 -0.56 2.89
N ASP A 188 -6.33 -0.96 2.83
CA ASP A 188 -6.82 -2.22 2.28
C ASP A 188 -7.40 -2.00 0.88
N LEU A 189 -7.72 -3.09 0.18
CA LEU A 189 -8.17 -3.09 -1.21
C LEU A 189 -9.46 -3.88 -1.34
N THR A 190 -10.46 -3.38 -0.65
CA THR A 190 -11.83 -3.82 -0.85
C THR A 190 -12.42 -3.20 -2.12
N TYR A 191 -13.62 -3.64 -2.48
CA TYR A 191 -14.37 -2.97 -3.54
C TYR A 191 -14.57 -1.49 -3.21
N ASP A 192 -14.91 -1.19 -1.96
CA ASP A 192 -15.31 0.15 -1.52
C ASP A 192 -14.11 1.12 -1.59
N ASP A 193 -12.90 0.63 -1.28
CA ASP A 193 -11.64 1.38 -1.45
C ASP A 193 -11.38 1.79 -2.91
N LEU A 194 -11.72 0.90 -3.84
CA LEU A 194 -11.46 1.10 -5.26
C LEU A 194 -12.63 1.76 -6.01
N ALA A 195 -13.84 1.67 -5.46
CA ALA A 195 -15.07 2.16 -6.09
C ALA A 195 -15.01 3.68 -6.35
N SER A 196 -14.41 4.44 -5.43
CA SER A 196 -14.19 5.89 -5.61
C SER A 196 -13.30 6.23 -6.83
N PHE A 197 -12.50 5.25 -7.27
CA PHE A 197 -11.62 5.32 -8.43
C PHE A 197 -12.16 4.55 -9.64
N GLU A 198 -13.39 4.05 -9.55
CA GLU A 198 -14.07 3.39 -10.66
C GLU A 198 -14.02 4.31 -11.87
N ASN A 199 -13.61 3.76 -13.01
CA ASN A 199 -13.36 4.47 -14.28
C ASN A 199 -12.03 5.22 -14.43
N LYS A 200 -11.12 5.19 -13.44
CA LYS A 200 -9.91 6.02 -13.46
C LYS A 200 -8.59 5.25 -13.45
N PHE A 201 -8.57 3.92 -13.55
CA PHE A 201 -7.30 3.18 -13.60
C PHE A 201 -6.83 2.89 -15.03
N LYS A 202 -5.53 3.03 -15.24
CA LYS A 202 -4.82 2.60 -16.44
C LYS A 202 -3.76 1.57 -16.06
N LYS A 203 -3.82 0.40 -16.68
CA LYS A 203 -2.75 -0.60 -16.58
C LYS A 203 -1.50 -0.10 -17.29
N LEU A 204 -0.37 -0.08 -16.58
CA LEU A 204 0.92 0.32 -17.13
C LEU A 204 1.79 -0.88 -17.49
N LYS A 205 1.79 -1.91 -16.63
CA LYS A 205 2.65 -3.08 -16.77
C LYS A 205 2.08 -4.27 -16.00
N GLU A 206 2.32 -5.47 -16.49
CA GLU A 206 2.10 -6.72 -15.77
C GLU A 206 3.27 -7.65 -16.06
N THR A 207 3.71 -8.35 -15.03
CA THR A 207 4.77 -9.36 -15.07
C THR A 207 4.33 -10.54 -14.21
N ASN A 208 5.10 -11.63 -14.24
CA ASN A 208 4.85 -12.76 -13.34
C ASN A 208 5.04 -12.41 -11.85
N SER A 209 5.67 -11.27 -11.52
CA SER A 209 6.01 -10.89 -10.15
C SER A 209 5.19 -9.71 -9.62
N TYR A 210 4.67 -8.87 -10.51
CA TYR A 210 3.88 -7.69 -10.12
C TYR A 210 3.06 -7.13 -11.29
N SER A 211 1.98 -6.43 -10.93
CA SER A 211 1.19 -5.59 -11.83
C SER A 211 1.19 -4.13 -11.39
N ILE A 212 1.18 -3.19 -12.34
CA ILE A 212 1.25 -1.75 -12.10
C ILE A 212 0.06 -1.06 -12.76
N PHE A 213 -0.68 -0.28 -11.97
CA PHE A 213 -1.77 0.56 -12.44
C PHE A 213 -1.56 2.00 -11.99
N GLU A 214 -2.04 2.94 -12.80
CA GLU A 214 -2.00 4.36 -12.53
C GLU A 214 -3.40 4.94 -12.51
N LEU A 215 -3.70 5.71 -11.47
CA LEU A 215 -4.91 6.49 -11.38
C LEU A 215 -4.80 7.72 -12.30
N LEU A 216 -5.61 7.72 -13.35
CA LEU A 216 -5.89 8.85 -14.22
C LEU A 216 -6.68 9.90 -13.43
N VAL A 217 -5.97 10.84 -12.82
CA VAL A 217 -6.61 12.01 -12.21
C VAL A 217 -7.20 12.85 -13.33
N THR A 218 -8.53 12.85 -13.47
CA THR A 218 -9.22 13.85 -14.29
C THR A 218 -9.18 15.17 -13.53
N SER A 219 -8.31 16.07 -13.97
CA SER A 219 -8.28 17.49 -13.60
C SER A 219 -9.61 18.18 -13.84
#